data_AF-A0A7C2IN30-F1
#
_entry.id   AF-A0A7C2IN30-F1
#
_cell.length_a   1.000
_cell.length_b   1.000
_cell.length_c   1.000
_cell.angle_alpha   90.00
_cell.angle_beta   90.00
_cell.angle_gamma   90.00
#
_symmetry.space_group_name_H-M   'P 1'
#
loop_
_entity.id
_entity.type
_entity.pdbx_description
1 polymer ?
#
loop_
_entity_poly.entity_id
_entity_poly.type
_entity_poly.pdbx_seq_one_letter_code
_entity_poly.pdbx_strand_id
1 'polypeptide(L)'
;SNQLRLDLYAQLKSNTNEAFSDYEVFAKVLSELATLQCPAPCRHGGGKADCPIRECARARRYFGCWECSVRRECELLLPLRRFHGETIDGNLDAIARYGLGGWADKRGRHYPWS
;
A
#
# COMPACT_ATOMS: atom_id res chain seq x y z
N SER A 1 20.35 15.50 -15.01
CA SER A 1 20.05 15.00 -13.65
C SER A 1 21.37 14.53 -13.05
N ASN A 2 21.78 15.08 -11.91
CA ASN A 2 23.03 14.71 -11.26
C ASN A 2 22.75 13.42 -10.46
N GLN A 3 23.04 12.26 -11.02
CA GLN A 3 22.72 10.99 -10.40
C GLN A 3 23.66 10.76 -9.21
N LEU A 4 23.11 10.67 -8.01
CA LEU A 4 23.88 10.39 -6.79
C LEU A 4 24.54 9.01 -6.92
N ARG A 5 25.87 8.96 -6.90
CA ARG A 5 26.69 7.74 -6.99
C ARG A 5 26.91 7.10 -5.62
N LEU A 6 25.80 6.70 -5.00
CA LEU A 6 25.80 6.10 -3.66
C LEU A 6 26.53 4.75 -3.63
N ASP A 7 26.60 4.05 -4.77
CA ASP A 7 27.41 2.86 -5.00
C ASP A 7 28.91 3.11 -4.76
N LEU A 8 29.44 4.19 -5.35
CA LEU A 8 30.85 4.56 -5.19
C LEU A 8 31.15 5.02 -3.75
N TYR A 9 30.21 5.74 -3.15
CA TYR A 9 30.34 6.17 -1.76
C TYR A 9 30.39 4.97 -0.80
N ALA A 10 29.51 3.98 -1.00
CA ALA A 10 29.52 2.75 -0.22
C ALA A 10 30.83 1.98 -0.40
N GLN A 11 31.32 1.84 -1.63
CA GLN A 11 32.61 1.20 -1.91
C GLN A 11 33.79 1.91 -1.21
N LEU A 12 33.78 3.24 -1.15
CA LEU A 12 34.81 3.99 -0.41
C LEU A 12 34.74 3.71 1.10
N LYS A 13 33.52 3.71 1.67
CA LYS A 13 33.30 3.60 3.11
C LYS A 13 33.43 2.17 3.65
N SER A 14 33.26 1.15 2.81
CA SER A 14 33.42 -0.26 3.20
C SER A 14 34.79 -0.57 3.78
N ASN A 15 35.83 0.17 3.37
CA ASN A 15 37.19 0.07 3.93
C ASN A 15 37.28 0.36 5.45
N THR A 16 36.29 1.07 6.00
CA THR A 16 36.28 1.52 7.40
C THR A 16 35.03 1.11 8.16
N ASN A 17 34.01 0.60 7.45
CA ASN A 17 32.74 0.18 8.02
C ASN A 17 32.15 -0.93 7.14
N GLU A 18 32.19 -2.16 7.67
CA GLU A 18 31.79 -3.38 6.97
C GLU A 18 30.34 -3.36 6.47
N ALA A 19 29.42 -2.63 7.14
CA ALA A 19 28.02 -2.55 6.72
C ALA A 19 27.84 -1.97 5.30
N PHE A 20 28.79 -1.16 4.83
CA PHE A 20 28.74 -0.62 3.46
C PHE A 20 29.09 -1.67 2.40
N SER A 21 29.65 -2.83 2.76
CA SER A 21 29.85 -3.94 1.82
C SER A 21 28.52 -4.55 1.35
N ASP A 22 27.45 -4.43 2.15
CA ASP A 22 26.11 -4.93 1.82
C ASP A 22 25.30 -3.99 0.91
N TYR A 23 25.88 -2.89 0.43
CA TYR A 23 25.14 -1.89 -0.36
C TYR A 23 24.47 -2.49 -1.59
N GLU A 24 25.13 -3.43 -2.28
CA GLU A 24 24.54 -4.09 -3.45
C GLU A 24 23.29 -4.91 -3.08
N VAL A 25 23.36 -5.64 -1.97
CA VAL A 25 22.22 -6.41 -1.43
C VAL A 25 21.08 -5.46 -1.04
N PHE A 26 21.39 -4.38 -0.33
CA PHE A 26 20.44 -3.34 0.02
C PHE A 26 19.78 -2.73 -1.22
N ALA A 27 20.56 -2.32 -2.21
CA ALA A 27 20.06 -1.70 -3.43
C ALA A 27 19.15 -2.65 -4.23
N LYS A 28 19.49 -3.95 -4.27
CA LYS A 28 18.63 -4.98 -4.86
C LYS A 28 17.30 -5.08 -4.14
N VAL A 29 17.30 -5.21 -2.81
CA VAL A 29 16.07 -5.31 -2.01
C VAL A 29 15.22 -4.05 -2.19
N LEU A 30 15.83 -2.86 -2.13
CA LEU A 30 15.12 -1.60 -2.33
C LEU A 30 14.51 -1.50 -3.73
N SER A 31 15.23 -1.96 -4.75
CA SER A 31 14.72 -2.01 -6.14
C SER A 31 13.51 -2.92 -6.24
N GLU A 32 13.55 -4.12 -5.64
CA GLU A 32 12.40 -5.03 -5.61
C GLU A 32 11.22 -4.44 -4.85
N LEU A 33 11.45 -3.83 -3.68
CA LEU A 33 10.39 -3.15 -2.91
C LEU A 33 9.72 -2.04 -3.73
N ALA A 34 10.48 -1.30 -4.55
CA ALA A 34 9.93 -0.26 -5.43
C ALA A 34 9.04 -0.82 -6.55
N THR A 35 9.18 -2.11 -6.90
CA THR A 35 8.28 -2.77 -7.86
C THR A 35 6.97 -3.26 -7.25
N LEU A 36 6.88 -3.33 -5.92
CA LEU A 36 5.71 -3.83 -5.22
C LEU A 36 4.55 -2.83 -5.34
N GLN A 37 3.65 -3.10 -6.27
CA GLN A 37 2.42 -2.35 -6.47
C GLN A 37 1.28 -3.29 -6.81
N CYS A 38 0.05 -2.91 -6.47
CA CYS A 38 -1.11 -3.65 -6.93
C CYS A 38 -1.25 -3.48 -8.46
N PRO A 39 -1.30 -4.57 -9.24
CA PRO A 39 -1.43 -4.49 -10.70
C PRO A 39 -2.79 -3.97 -11.15
N ALA A 40 -3.80 -4.05 -10.28
CA ALA A 40 -5.14 -3.55 -10.52
C ALA A 40 -5.82 -3.17 -9.19
N PRO A 41 -6.82 -2.27 -9.22
CA PRO A 41 -7.68 -2.04 -8.06
C PRO A 41 -8.39 -3.32 -7.62
N CYS A 42 -8.80 -3.39 -6.34
CA CYS A 42 -9.47 -4.56 -5.77
C CYS A 42 -10.58 -5.10 -6.68
N ARG A 43 -11.51 -4.26 -7.15
CA ARG A 43 -12.64 -4.65 -8.03
C ARG A 43 -12.21 -5.34 -9.34
N HIS A 44 -11.04 -5.02 -9.86
CA HIS A 44 -10.49 -5.56 -11.11
C HIS A 44 -9.53 -6.74 -10.89
N GLY A 45 -9.52 -7.34 -9.69
CA GLY A 45 -8.71 -8.52 -9.40
C GLY A 45 -7.44 -8.24 -8.60
N GLY A 46 -7.24 -7.00 -8.13
CA GLY A 46 -6.17 -6.70 -7.18
C GLY A 46 -6.26 -7.50 -5.87
N GLY A 47 -5.11 -7.75 -5.25
CA GLY A 47 -5.00 -8.55 -4.04
C GLY A 47 -5.21 -10.05 -4.30
N LYS A 48 -5.73 -10.78 -3.31
CA LYS A 48 -5.97 -12.24 -3.44
C LYS A 48 -7.07 -12.56 -4.44
N ALA A 49 -6.96 -13.67 -5.17
CA ALA A 49 -7.90 -14.08 -6.23
C ALA A 49 -9.31 -14.42 -5.72
N ASP A 50 -9.44 -14.84 -4.46
CA ASP A 50 -10.66 -15.32 -3.80
C ASP A 50 -11.20 -14.32 -2.76
N CYS A 51 -11.12 -13.03 -3.03
CA CYS A 51 -11.47 -12.01 -2.04
C CYS A 51 -13.00 -11.91 -1.81
N PRO A 52 -13.53 -12.24 -0.60
CA PRO A 52 -14.98 -12.18 -0.34
C PRO A 52 -15.51 -10.75 -0.34
N ILE A 53 -14.69 -9.75 0.03
CA ILE A 53 -15.06 -8.34 -0.02
C ILE A 53 -15.32 -7.90 -1.47
N ARG A 54 -14.49 -8.38 -2.41
CA ARG A 54 -14.65 -8.07 -3.84
C ARG A 54 -15.94 -8.63 -4.38
N GLU A 55 -16.22 -9.90 -4.10
CA GLU A 55 -17.44 -10.54 -4.57
C GLU A 55 -18.69 -9.87 -3.97
N CYS A 56 -18.62 -9.47 -2.70
CA CYS A 56 -19.67 -8.65 -2.08
C CYS A 56 -19.89 -7.31 -2.82
N ALA A 57 -18.83 -6.55 -3.13
CA ALA A 57 -18.94 -5.29 -3.85
C ALA A 57 -19.49 -5.49 -5.28
N ARG A 58 -19.06 -6.55 -5.98
CA ARG A 58 -19.58 -6.91 -7.31
C ARG A 58 -21.06 -7.25 -7.28
N ALA A 59 -21.49 -8.10 -6.35
CA ALA A 59 -22.88 -8.50 -6.17
C ALA A 59 -23.80 -7.30 -5.88
N ARG A 60 -23.32 -6.33 -5.09
CA ARG A 60 -24.04 -5.08 -4.78
C ARG A 60 -23.88 -4.00 -5.87
N ARG A 61 -23.14 -4.29 -6.94
CA ARG A 61 -22.80 -3.35 -8.03
C ARG A 61 -22.05 -2.09 -7.56
N TYR A 62 -21.34 -2.17 -6.44
CA TYR A 62 -20.54 -1.07 -5.92
C TYR A 62 -19.17 -0.99 -6.57
N PHE A 63 -18.71 0.20 -6.96
CA PHE A 63 -17.34 0.41 -7.41
C PHE A 63 -16.32 0.09 -6.32
N GLY A 64 -16.69 0.30 -5.05
CA GLY A 64 -15.97 -0.21 -3.91
C GLY A 64 -16.71 0.02 -2.60
N CYS A 65 -16.10 -0.40 -1.49
CA CYS A 65 -16.77 -0.41 -0.18
C CYS A 65 -17.17 0.99 0.31
N TRP A 66 -16.60 2.07 -0.24
CA TRP A 66 -16.95 3.45 0.13
C TRP A 66 -18.39 3.84 -0.22
N GLU A 67 -19.04 3.12 -1.14
CA GLU A 67 -20.45 3.34 -1.51
C GLU A 67 -21.44 2.65 -0.56
N CYS A 68 -20.95 1.76 0.31
CA CYS A 68 -21.79 1.03 1.24
C CYS A 68 -22.04 1.85 2.52
N SER A 69 -23.30 2.24 2.76
CA SER A 69 -23.68 3.06 3.93
C SER A 69 -23.41 2.39 5.28
N VAL A 70 -23.52 1.06 5.34
CA VAL A 70 -23.29 0.23 6.56
C VAL A 70 -21.87 -0.33 6.64
N ARG A 71 -20.90 0.26 5.94
CA ARG A 71 -19.55 -0.30 5.86
C ARG A 71 -18.80 -0.28 7.19
N ARG A 72 -19.10 0.66 8.08
CA ARG A 72 -18.42 0.80 9.38
C ARG A 72 -18.65 -0.41 10.27
N GLU A 73 -19.82 -1.02 10.14
CA GLU A 73 -20.25 -2.23 10.86
C GLU A 73 -19.98 -3.51 10.05
N CYS A 74 -19.37 -3.41 8.86
CA CYS A 74 -19.21 -4.56 7.98
C CYS A 74 -18.19 -5.56 8.51
N GLU A 75 -18.65 -6.79 8.79
CA GLU A 75 -17.82 -7.89 9.28
C GLU A 75 -16.75 -8.34 8.28
N LEU A 76 -17.04 -8.26 6.98
CA LEU A 76 -16.07 -8.60 5.93
C LEU A 76 -14.84 -7.68 5.94
N LEU A 77 -14.96 -6.47 6.51
CA LEU A 77 -13.85 -5.53 6.65
C LEU A 77 -13.07 -5.70 7.96
N LEU A 78 -13.56 -6.51 8.92
CA LEU A 78 -12.88 -6.72 10.21
C LEU A 78 -11.44 -7.23 10.06
N PRO A 79 -11.10 -8.19 9.17
CA PRO A 79 -9.72 -8.61 8.99
C PRO A 79 -8.83 -7.44 8.56
N LEU A 80 -9.30 -6.59 7.64
CA LEU A 80 -8.54 -5.42 7.20
C LEU A 80 -8.34 -4.41 8.33
N ARG A 81 -9.37 -4.17 9.16
CA ARG A 81 -9.26 -3.29 10.33
C ARG A 81 -8.24 -3.79 11.35
N ARG A 82 -8.15 -5.11 11.57
CA ARG A 82 -7.15 -5.68 12.49
C ARG A 82 -5.71 -5.42 12.04
N PHE A 83 -5.45 -5.43 10.73
CA PHE A 83 -4.10 -5.22 10.19
C PHE A 83 -3.76 -3.74 9.94
N HIS A 84 -4.73 -2.94 9.53
CA HIS A 84 -4.52 -1.56 9.08
C HIS A 84 -5.11 -0.49 10.03
N GLY A 85 -5.74 -0.90 11.14
CA GLY A 85 -6.34 0.01 12.12
C GLY A 85 -7.42 0.90 11.53
N GLU A 86 -7.48 2.14 12.03
CA GLU A 86 -8.46 3.16 11.62
C GLU A 86 -8.29 3.64 10.16
N THR A 87 -7.13 3.34 9.55
CA THR A 87 -6.80 3.78 8.20
C THR A 87 -7.76 3.23 7.15
N ILE A 88 -8.38 2.06 7.39
CA ILE A 88 -9.38 1.51 6.46
C ILE A 88 -10.60 2.41 6.36
N ASP A 89 -11.25 2.73 7.49
CA ASP A 89 -12.48 3.51 7.46
C ASP A 89 -12.20 4.96 7.04
N GLY A 90 -11.08 5.54 7.45
CA GLY A 90 -10.64 6.87 7.01
C GLY A 90 -10.35 6.95 5.51
N ASN A 91 -9.71 5.92 4.93
CA ASN A 91 -9.51 5.87 3.49
C ASN A 91 -10.83 5.72 2.73
N LEU A 92 -11.76 4.91 3.23
CA LEU A 92 -13.08 4.76 2.61
C LEU A 92 -13.91 6.05 2.72
N ASP A 93 -13.82 6.79 3.82
CA ASP A 93 -14.41 8.14 3.95
C ASP A 93 -13.82 9.10 2.92
N ALA A 94 -12.49 9.11 2.80
CA ALA A 94 -11.80 10.01 1.89
C ALA A 94 -12.04 9.67 0.41
N ILE A 95 -12.13 8.39 0.04
CA ILE A 95 -12.53 8.00 -1.32
C ILE A 95 -13.97 8.41 -1.61
N ALA A 96 -14.89 8.22 -0.66
CA ALA A 96 -16.28 8.67 -0.82
C ALA A 96 -16.37 10.19 -1.03
N ARG A 97 -15.49 10.96 -0.37
CA ARG A 97 -15.49 12.43 -0.42
C ARG A 97 -14.72 13.03 -1.60
N TYR A 98 -13.58 12.46 -1.97
CA TYR A 98 -12.62 13.05 -2.91
C TYR A 98 -12.40 12.20 -4.17
N GLY A 99 -13.04 11.03 -4.27
CA GLY A 99 -12.83 10.07 -5.34
C GLY A 99 -11.47 9.36 -5.24
N LEU A 100 -11.26 8.38 -6.13
CA LEU A 100 -10.05 7.55 -6.14
C LEU A 100 -8.78 8.36 -6.41
N GLY A 101 -8.84 9.33 -7.33
CA GLY A 101 -7.69 10.19 -7.66
C GLY A 101 -7.36 11.20 -6.57
N GLY A 102 -8.38 11.78 -5.91
CA GLY A 102 -8.18 12.80 -4.87
C GLY A 102 -7.87 12.23 -3.48
N TRP A 103 -8.04 10.92 -3.28
CA TRP A 103 -7.74 10.28 -2.00
C TRP A 103 -6.24 10.12 -1.73
N ALA A 104 -5.42 9.88 -2.76
CA ALA A 104 -4.01 9.49 -2.58
C ALA A 104 -3.21 10.52 -1.75
N ASP A 105 -3.48 11.81 -1.93
CA ASP A 105 -2.86 12.92 -1.20
C ASP A 105 -3.41 13.13 0.22
N LYS A 106 -4.52 12.46 0.54
CA LYS A 106 -5.25 12.55 1.80
C LYS A 106 -5.17 11.27 2.62
N ARG A 107 -4.48 10.25 2.12
CA ARG A 107 -4.39 8.94 2.76
C ARG A 107 -3.69 9.05 4.11
N GLY A 108 -4.26 8.38 5.11
CA GLY A 108 -3.63 8.23 6.42
C GLY A 108 -2.40 7.32 6.37
N ARG A 109 -1.75 7.16 7.53
CA ARG A 109 -0.60 6.28 7.71
C ARG A 109 -1.02 4.83 7.43
N HIS A 110 -0.36 4.17 6.47
CA HIS A 110 -0.81 2.87 5.95
C HIS A 110 -0.62 1.73 6.96
N TYR A 111 0.42 1.84 7.79
CA TYR A 111 0.71 0.91 8.87
C TYR A 111 0.55 1.58 10.23
N PRO A 112 0.08 0.85 11.26
CA PRO A 112 -0.04 1.41 12.61
C PRO A 112 1.32 1.77 13.24
N TRP A 113 2.43 1.30 12.67
CA TRP A 113 3.81 1.66 13.06
C TRP A 113 4.47 2.70 12.14
N SER A 114 3.72 3.28 11.20
CA SER A 114 4.16 4.45 10.43
C SER A 114 3.63 5.74 11.04
#